data_AF-A0A382WAM3-F1
#
_entry.id   AF-A0A382WAM3-F1
#
_cell.length_a   1.000
_cell.length_b   1.000
_cell.length_c   1.000
_cell.angle_alpha   90.00
_cell.angle_beta   90.00
_cell.angle_gamma   90.00
#
_symmetry.space_group_name_H-M   'P 1'
#
loop_
_entity.id
_entity.type
_entity.pdbx_description
1 polymer ?
#
loop_
_entity_poly.entity_id
_entity_poly.type
_entity_poly.pdbx_seq_one_letter_code
_entity_poly.pdbx_strand_id
1 'polypeptide(L)'
;GADLEHFINLNGREIAMMLIERKSTKNFLKTWIPKLKKDMERNNGVIGVIVTDVMPKDREDSKFWNVSSNVYVVKADAAIDILDVLRGGVISNFILEEASRISEDAEITSNVFQFLSSEGKEHLEEFRNNILEKEDQLNQRNKDHNRQIKKEWKNLNDQKETFLKLWHGLQDASQTRINLEDPKIFITDQTTE
;
A
#
# COMPACT_ATOMS: atom_id res chain seq x y z
N GLY A 1 -8.14 21.73 11.42
CA GLY A 1 -9.42 21.37 10.81
C GLY A 1 -9.11 20.16 9.98
N ALA A 2 -9.81 19.05 10.23
CA ALA A 2 -9.54 17.78 9.57
C ALA A 2 -9.74 17.90 8.05
N ASP A 3 -8.91 17.21 7.27
CA ASP A 3 -9.08 17.16 5.81
C ASP A 3 -10.31 16.34 5.40
N LEU A 4 -10.68 15.31 6.17
CA LEU A 4 -11.87 14.49 5.96
C LEU A 4 -12.50 14.03 7.28
N GLU A 5 -13.82 14.19 7.39
CA GLU A 5 -14.65 13.61 8.44
C GLU A 5 -15.41 12.41 7.86
N HIS A 6 -15.10 11.22 8.35
CA HIS A 6 -15.73 9.97 7.92
C HIS A 6 -16.72 9.50 8.98
N PHE A 7 -18.02 9.66 8.69
CA PHE A 7 -19.11 9.19 9.54
C PHE A 7 -19.33 7.70 9.33
N ILE A 8 -19.13 6.93 10.40
CA ILE A 8 -19.28 5.49 10.42
C ILE A 8 -20.73 5.19 10.77
N ASN A 9 -21.42 4.53 9.84
CA ASN A 9 -22.83 4.19 9.96
C ASN A 9 -23.01 2.68 10.11
N LEU A 10 -23.95 2.29 10.96
CA LEU A 10 -24.43 0.91 11.11
C LEU A 10 -25.95 0.92 11.08
N ASN A 11 -26.55 0.15 10.17
CA ASN A 11 -28.01 0.04 10.02
C ASN A 11 -28.73 1.40 9.87
N GLY A 12 -28.10 2.36 9.17
CA GLY A 12 -28.65 3.70 8.95
C GLY A 12 -28.52 4.66 10.14
N ARG A 13 -27.90 4.23 11.25
CA ARG A 13 -27.55 5.08 12.39
C ARG A 13 -26.07 5.42 12.33
N GLU A 14 -25.75 6.69 12.51
CA GLU A 14 -24.37 7.12 12.76
C GLU A 14 -23.94 6.67 14.16
N ILE A 15 -22.84 5.92 14.24
CA ILE A 15 -22.35 5.34 15.49
C ILE A 15 -21.06 5.98 15.98
N ALA A 16 -20.27 6.55 15.06
CA ALA A 16 -18.99 7.16 15.37
C ALA A 16 -18.52 8.04 14.20
N MET A 17 -17.55 8.91 14.49
CA MET A 17 -16.85 9.67 13.46
C MET A 17 -15.34 9.41 13.55
N MET A 18 -14.73 9.18 12.39
CA MET A 18 -13.30 9.09 12.20
C MET A 18 -12.78 10.37 11.53
N LEU A 19 -11.84 11.07 12.18
CA LEU A 19 -11.14 12.21 11.57
C LEU A 19 -9.90 11.70 10.84
N ILE A 20 -9.78 12.07 9.58
CA ILE A 20 -8.66 11.70 8.73
C ILE A 20 -7.95 12.99 8.30
N GLU A 21 -6.66 13.08 8.63
CA GLU A 21 -5.80 14.22 8.32
C GLU A 21 -4.71 13.78 7.35
N ARG A 22 -4.64 14.39 6.17
CA ARG A 22 -3.60 14.11 5.17
C ARG A 22 -2.37 15.00 5.41
N LYS A 23 -1.19 14.39 5.29
CA LYS A 23 0.11 15.07 5.40
C LYS A 23 1.04 14.64 4.27
N SER A 24 1.06 15.47 3.24
CA SER A 24 1.98 15.33 2.11
C SER A 24 3.15 16.31 2.25
N THR A 25 4.11 16.00 3.12
CA THR A 25 5.29 16.84 3.36
C THR A 25 6.56 16.00 3.45
N LYS A 26 7.73 16.64 3.28
CA LYS A 26 9.04 15.96 3.29
C LYS A 26 9.46 15.39 4.64
N ASN A 27 8.91 15.91 5.74
CA ASN A 27 9.29 15.50 7.10
C ASN A 27 8.04 15.32 7.96
N PHE A 28 7.99 14.25 8.73
CA PHE A 28 6.95 14.07 9.74
C PHE A 28 7.13 15.06 10.89
N LEU A 29 6.09 15.81 11.25
CA LEU A 29 6.10 16.69 12.43
C LEU A 29 5.29 16.08 13.57
N LYS A 30 5.95 15.81 14.70
CA LYS A 30 5.31 15.28 15.92
C LYS A 30 4.18 16.18 16.45
N THR A 31 4.18 17.47 16.08
CA THR A 31 3.14 18.43 16.45
C THR A 31 1.80 18.19 15.77
N TRP A 32 1.71 17.34 14.74
CA TRP A 32 0.43 16.98 14.11
C TRP A 32 -0.45 16.12 15.02
N ILE A 33 0.15 15.22 15.80
CA ILE A 33 -0.58 14.34 16.74
C ILE A 33 -1.41 15.15 17.76
N PRO A 34 -0.83 16.09 18.54
CA PRO A 34 -1.62 16.86 19.50
C PRO A 34 -2.62 17.81 18.82
N LYS A 35 -2.38 18.25 17.58
CA LYS A 35 -3.37 19.03 16.81
C LYS A 35 -4.58 18.18 16.43
N LEU A 36 -4.34 16.96 15.93
CA LEU A 36 -5.40 16.01 15.61
C LEU A 36 -6.23 15.66 16.85
N LYS A 37 -5.60 15.40 18.00
CA LYS A 37 -6.32 15.14 19.27
C LYS A 37 -7.27 16.28 19.64
N LYS A 38 -6.82 17.53 19.54
CA LYS A 38 -7.68 18.71 19.77
C LYS A 38 -8.82 18.83 18.77
N ASP A 39 -8.56 18.50 17.51
CA ASP A 39 -9.59 18.50 16.47
C ASP A 39 -10.64 17.40 16.71
N MET A 40 -10.21 16.21 17.18
CA MET A 40 -11.13 15.15 17.60
C MET A 40 -11.99 15.58 18.78
N GLU A 41 -11.42 16.19 19.81
CA GLU A 41 -12.17 16.71 20.96
C GLU A 41 -13.22 17.74 20.54
N ARG A 42 -12.87 18.64 19.61
CA ARG A 42 -13.78 19.69 19.13
C ARG A 42 -14.95 19.13 18.30
N ASN A 43 -14.69 18.09 17.51
CA ASN A 43 -15.66 17.56 16.56
C ASN A 43 -16.37 16.29 17.06
N ASN A 44 -16.09 15.79 18.28
CA ASN A 44 -16.55 14.49 18.78
C ASN A 44 -16.04 13.29 17.97
N GLY A 45 -14.78 13.37 17.50
CA GLY A 45 -14.08 12.28 16.82
C GLY A 45 -13.75 11.12 17.74
N VAL A 46 -14.21 9.92 17.40
CA VAL A 46 -13.94 8.69 18.15
C VAL A 46 -12.55 8.15 17.80
N ILE A 47 -12.18 8.19 16.51
CA ILE A 47 -10.86 7.78 16.00
C ILE A 47 -10.23 8.91 15.19
N GLY A 48 -8.92 9.09 15.32
CA GLY A 48 -8.12 10.00 14.51
C GLY A 48 -7.03 9.26 13.74
N VAL A 49 -6.88 9.58 12.46
CA VAL A 49 -5.85 8.98 11.59
C VAL A 49 -5.08 10.08 10.87
N ILE A 50 -3.76 10.07 11.00
CA ILE A 50 -2.85 10.87 10.16
C ILE A 50 -2.40 9.99 9.00
N VAL A 51 -2.73 10.37 7.78
CA VAL A 51 -2.23 9.72 6.57
C VAL A 51 -1.02 10.49 6.05
N THR A 52 0.17 9.91 6.13
CA THR A 52 1.45 10.59 5.82
C THR A 52 2.20 9.91 4.67
N ASP A 53 2.92 10.70 3.86
CA ASP A 53 3.87 10.13 2.89
C ASP A 53 5.18 9.68 3.54
N VAL A 54 5.56 10.39 4.60
CA VAL A 54 6.82 10.17 5.31
C VAL A 54 6.51 9.82 6.76
N MET A 55 6.97 8.65 7.19
CA MET A 55 6.84 8.21 8.57
C MET A 55 7.84 8.94 9.49
N PRO A 56 7.62 8.97 10.81
CA PRO A 56 8.61 9.46 11.76
C PRO A 56 9.97 8.78 11.58
N LYS A 57 11.06 9.50 11.82
CA LYS A 57 12.44 8.98 11.65
C LYS A 57 12.72 7.71 12.47
N ASP A 58 12.11 7.60 13.64
CA ASP A 58 12.20 6.43 14.51
C ASP A 58 11.34 5.24 14.03
N ARG A 59 10.64 5.38 12.90
CA ARG A 59 9.66 4.44 12.36
C ARG A 59 9.62 4.42 10.82
N GLU A 60 10.74 4.71 10.15
CA GLU A 60 10.81 4.89 8.69
C GLU A 60 10.35 3.64 7.91
N ASP A 61 10.66 2.45 8.43
CA ASP A 61 10.30 1.16 7.82
C ASP A 61 8.87 0.70 8.11
N SER A 62 8.14 1.40 8.99
CA SER A 62 6.76 1.04 9.30
C SER A 62 5.79 1.65 8.28
N LYS A 63 4.63 1.01 8.09
CA LYS A 63 3.47 1.61 7.42
C LYS A 63 2.35 2.04 8.37
N PHE A 64 2.47 1.65 9.64
CA PHE A 64 1.44 1.85 10.64
C PHE A 64 2.06 2.15 12.00
N TRP A 65 1.48 3.12 12.71
CA TRP A 65 1.85 3.40 14.08
C TRP A 65 0.60 3.74 14.90
N ASN A 66 0.29 2.86 15.86
CA ASN A 66 -0.64 3.16 16.94
C ASN A 66 0.03 4.10 17.94
N VAL A 67 -0.41 5.36 17.96
CA VAL A 67 0.13 6.42 18.84
C VAL A 67 -0.52 6.35 20.23
N SER A 68 -1.82 6.10 20.25
CA SER A 68 -2.63 5.86 21.46
C SER A 68 -3.87 5.07 21.08
N SER A 69 -4.71 4.73 22.08
CA SER A 69 -5.91 3.89 21.92
C SER A 69 -6.80 4.27 20.73
N ASN A 70 -6.88 5.55 20.36
CA ASN A 70 -7.73 6.05 19.29
C ASN A 70 -7.02 6.98 18.27
N VAL A 71 -5.68 7.03 18.27
CA VAL A 71 -4.92 7.86 17.32
C VAL A 71 -3.87 7.03 16.59
N TYR A 72 -3.90 7.12 15.26
CA TYR A 72 -3.06 6.31 14.38
C TYR A 72 -2.32 7.19 13.38
N VAL A 73 -1.13 6.75 12.98
CA VAL A 73 -0.39 7.28 11.84
C VAL A 73 -0.23 6.17 10.82
N VAL A 74 -0.57 6.45 9.57
CA VAL A 74 -0.61 5.47 8.49
C VAL A 74 0.12 6.03 7.27
N LYS A 75 0.94 5.19 6.64
CA LYS A 75 1.60 5.56 5.38
C LYS A 75 0.57 5.58 4.26
N ALA A 76 0.66 6.57 3.38
CA ALA A 76 -0.34 6.82 2.34
C ALA A 76 -0.61 5.60 1.44
N ASP A 77 0.40 4.77 1.17
CA ASP A 77 0.29 3.56 0.35
C ASP A 77 -0.44 2.39 1.02
N ALA A 78 -0.71 2.47 2.33
CA ALA A 78 -1.46 1.48 3.10
C ALA A 78 -2.75 2.07 3.72
N ALA A 79 -3.07 3.33 3.42
CA ALA A 79 -4.13 4.06 4.11
C ALA A 79 -5.51 3.43 3.94
N ILE A 80 -5.90 3.07 2.71
CA ILE A 80 -7.23 2.52 2.43
C ILE A 80 -7.46 1.24 3.22
N ASP A 81 -6.53 0.29 3.14
CA ASP A 81 -6.69 -1.01 3.80
C ASP A 81 -6.75 -0.86 5.33
N ILE A 82 -5.91 0.00 5.91
CA ILE A 82 -5.89 0.23 7.37
C ILE A 82 -7.13 1.00 7.85
N LEU A 83 -7.61 1.97 7.08
CA LEU A 83 -8.83 2.71 7.42
C LEU A 83 -10.04 1.78 7.48
N ASP A 84 -10.13 0.80 6.57
CA ASP A 84 -11.23 -0.17 6.58
C ASP A 84 -11.17 -1.10 7.79
N VAL A 85 -9.98 -1.58 8.16
CA VAL A 85 -9.77 -2.36 9.40
C VAL A 85 -10.16 -1.56 10.65
N LEU A 86 -9.74 -0.30 10.74
CA LEU A 86 -10.09 0.58 11.86
C LEU A 86 -11.61 0.82 11.92
N ARG A 87 -12.27 1.02 10.77
CA ARG A 87 -13.72 1.18 10.68
C ARG A 87 -14.45 -0.07 11.16
N GLY A 88 -14.02 -1.26 10.73
CA GLY A 88 -14.57 -2.54 11.19
C GLY A 88 -14.45 -2.70 12.70
N GLY A 89 -13.28 -2.37 13.27
CA GLY A 89 -13.08 -2.41 14.73
C GLY A 89 -14.02 -1.50 15.52
N VAL A 90 -14.34 -0.30 15.00
CA VAL A 90 -15.31 0.60 15.63
C VAL A 90 -16.72 0.01 15.62
N ILE A 91 -17.14 -0.55 14.48
CA ILE A 91 -18.46 -1.18 14.34
C ILE A 91 -18.60 -2.35 15.31
N SER A 92 -17.61 -3.25 15.37
CA SER A 92 -17.63 -4.40 16.28
C SER A 92 -17.69 -3.97 17.74
N ASN A 93 -16.90 -2.96 18.14
CA ASN A 93 -16.94 -2.44 19.51
C ASN A 93 -18.30 -1.83 19.85
N PHE A 94 -18.90 -1.07 18.94
CA PHE A 94 -20.23 -0.50 19.15
C PHE A 94 -21.29 -1.59 19.35
N ILE A 95 -21.28 -2.65 18.54
CA ILE A 95 -22.21 -3.77 18.68
C ILE A 95 -22.03 -4.47 20.04
N LEU A 96 -20.79 -4.66 20.50
CA LEU A 96 -20.50 -5.23 21.84
C LEU A 96 -21.05 -4.35 22.97
N GLU A 97 -20.85 -3.03 22.87
CA GLU A 97 -21.31 -2.09 23.89
C GLU A 97 -22.84 -2.05 23.98
N GLU A 98 -23.55 -2.01 22.83
CA GLU A 98 -25.02 -2.02 22.82
C GLU A 98 -25.57 -3.36 23.34
N ALA A 99 -24.98 -4.50 22.96
CA ALA A 99 -25.37 -5.81 23.49
C ALA A 99 -25.21 -5.88 25.02
N SER A 100 -24.08 -5.40 25.54
CA SER A 100 -23.80 -5.35 26.97
C SER A 100 -24.74 -4.43 27.75
N ARG A 101 -25.32 -3.41 27.10
CA ARG A 101 -26.31 -2.49 27.70
C ARG A 101 -27.72 -3.06 27.71
N ILE A 102 -28.06 -3.91 26.74
CA ILE A 102 -29.40 -4.46 26.55
C ILE A 102 -29.60 -5.76 27.36
N SER A 103 -28.55 -6.56 27.56
CA SER A 103 -28.64 -7.81 28.34
C SER A 103 -27.86 -7.75 29.65
N GLU A 104 -28.56 -7.90 30.79
CA GLU A 104 -27.93 -8.37 32.05
C GLU A 104 -27.55 -9.87 31.96
N ASP A 105 -27.96 -10.54 30.89
CA ASP A 105 -27.83 -11.97 30.67
C ASP A 105 -26.52 -12.34 29.95
N ALA A 106 -25.66 -13.10 30.63
CA ALA A 106 -24.32 -13.47 30.15
C ALA A 106 -24.34 -14.28 28.85
N GLU A 107 -25.43 -14.99 28.56
CA GLU A 107 -25.59 -15.82 27.36
C GLU A 107 -25.74 -14.97 26.09
N ILE A 108 -26.48 -13.86 26.15
CA ILE A 108 -26.66 -12.93 25.01
C ILE A 108 -25.34 -12.22 24.70
N THR A 109 -24.63 -11.73 25.74
CA THR A 109 -23.30 -11.16 25.61
C THR A 109 -22.30 -12.16 25.01
N SER A 110 -22.35 -13.43 25.44
CA SER A 110 -21.50 -14.51 24.92
C SER A 110 -21.76 -14.80 23.44
N ASN A 111 -23.02 -14.87 23.02
CA ASN A 111 -23.39 -15.14 21.62
C ASN A 111 -22.99 -14.00 20.69
N VAL A 112 -23.14 -12.74 21.11
CA VAL A 112 -22.67 -11.57 20.35
C VAL A 112 -21.15 -11.55 20.28
N PHE A 113 -20.46 -11.84 21.37
CA PHE A 113 -19.00 -11.95 21.40
C PHE A 113 -18.49 -13.07 20.47
N GLN A 114 -19.17 -14.22 20.44
CA GLN A 114 -18.83 -15.33 19.54
C GLN A 114 -19.08 -14.97 18.08
N PHE A 115 -20.19 -14.29 17.76
CA PHE A 115 -20.50 -13.81 16.42
C PHE A 115 -19.49 -12.78 15.91
N LEU A 116 -19.09 -11.81 16.74
CA LEU A 116 -18.07 -10.81 16.39
C LEU A 116 -16.66 -11.40 16.36
N SER A 117 -16.40 -12.43 17.16
CA SER A 117 -15.16 -13.20 17.03
C SER A 117 -15.12 -13.96 15.71
N SER A 118 -16.25 -14.42 15.16
CA SER A 118 -16.31 -14.98 13.81
C SER A 118 -16.23 -13.93 12.71
N GLU A 119 -16.98 -12.82 12.77
CA GLU A 119 -16.99 -11.78 11.73
C GLU A 119 -15.70 -10.94 11.73
N GLY A 120 -15.15 -10.63 12.91
CA GLY A 120 -13.85 -9.98 13.07
C GLY A 120 -12.70 -10.88 12.61
N LYS A 121 -12.83 -12.20 12.85
CA LYS A 121 -11.92 -13.18 12.24
C LYS A 121 -12.09 -13.20 10.72
N GLU A 122 -13.32 -13.17 10.20
CA GLU A 122 -13.57 -13.10 8.75
C GLU A 122 -12.93 -11.86 8.12
N HIS A 123 -13.04 -10.68 8.73
CA HIS A 123 -12.37 -9.47 8.23
C HIS A 123 -10.84 -9.58 8.27
N LEU A 124 -10.26 -10.17 9.33
CA LEU A 124 -8.82 -10.41 9.40
C LEU A 124 -8.36 -11.44 8.36
N GLU A 125 -9.16 -12.47 8.12
CA GLU A 125 -8.93 -13.50 7.11
C GLU A 125 -9.03 -12.91 5.70
N GLU A 126 -10.02 -12.04 5.44
CA GLU A 126 -10.16 -11.31 4.18
C GLU A 126 -8.99 -10.36 3.96
N PHE A 127 -8.59 -9.58 4.97
CA PHE A 127 -7.41 -8.72 4.90
C PHE A 127 -6.14 -9.53 4.61
N ARG A 128 -5.96 -10.69 5.26
CA ARG A 128 -4.86 -11.62 4.95
C ARG A 128 -4.92 -12.09 3.50
N ASN A 129 -6.10 -12.48 3.02
CA ASN A 129 -6.28 -12.95 1.65
C ASN A 129 -5.94 -11.85 0.63
N ASN A 130 -6.34 -10.61 0.89
CA ASN A 130 -6.02 -9.45 0.06
C ASN A 130 -4.50 -9.18 0.01
N ILE A 131 -3.76 -9.39 1.11
CA ILE A 131 -2.29 -9.31 1.13
C ILE A 131 -1.68 -10.40 0.24
N LEU A 132 -2.13 -11.65 0.38
CA LEU A 132 -1.65 -12.77 -0.41
C LEU A 132 -1.94 -12.59 -1.90
N GLU A 133 -3.11 -12.06 -2.25
CA GLU A 133 -3.46 -11.75 -3.63
C GLU A 133 -2.56 -10.64 -4.20
N LYS A 134 -2.31 -9.56 -3.43
CA LYS A 134 -1.36 -8.50 -3.84
C LYS A 134 0.05 -9.06 -4.05
N GLU A 135 0.50 -9.98 -3.20
CA GLU A 135 1.80 -10.67 -3.36
C GLU A 135 1.85 -11.47 -4.68
N ASP A 136 0.82 -12.26 -4.98
CA ASP A 136 0.77 -13.03 -6.23
C ASP A 136 0.76 -12.11 -7.47
N GLN A 137 -0.01 -11.03 -7.43
CA GLN A 137 -0.02 -10.02 -8.50
C GLN A 137 1.33 -9.35 -8.70
N LEU A 138 2.10 -9.10 -7.63
CA LEU A 138 3.46 -8.56 -7.71
C LEU A 138 4.42 -9.59 -8.31
N ASN A 139 4.34 -10.84 -7.87
CA ASN A 139 5.15 -11.93 -8.40
C ASN A 139 4.89 -12.19 -9.89
N GLN A 140 3.63 -12.15 -10.31
CA GLN A 140 3.25 -12.31 -11.71
C GLN A 140 3.77 -11.15 -12.57
N ARG A 141 3.59 -9.89 -12.11
CA ARG A 141 4.18 -8.72 -12.78
C ARG A 141 5.69 -8.82 -12.90
N ASN A 142 6.38 -9.27 -11.85
CA ASN A 142 7.84 -9.43 -11.87
C ASN A 142 8.27 -10.50 -12.89
N LYS A 143 7.56 -11.63 -12.98
CA LYS A 143 7.80 -12.67 -14.01
C LYS A 143 7.61 -12.12 -15.42
N ASP A 144 6.53 -11.39 -15.65
CA ASP A 144 6.22 -10.85 -16.98
C ASP A 144 7.18 -9.73 -17.37
N HIS A 145 7.57 -8.88 -16.42
CA HIS A 145 8.63 -7.88 -16.60
C HIS A 145 9.96 -8.53 -16.99
N ASN A 146 10.40 -9.55 -16.26
CA ASN A 146 11.62 -10.30 -16.58
C ASN A 146 11.56 -10.94 -17.98
N ARG A 147 10.39 -11.43 -18.40
CA ARG A 147 10.19 -11.96 -19.77
C ARG A 147 10.28 -10.87 -20.82
N GLN A 148 9.70 -9.70 -20.58
CA GLN A 148 9.76 -8.55 -21.49
C GLN A 148 11.20 -8.06 -21.65
N ILE A 149 11.90 -7.83 -20.54
CA ILE A 149 13.31 -7.42 -20.53
C ILE A 149 14.17 -8.43 -21.31
N LYS A 150 14.00 -9.74 -21.09
CA LYS A 150 14.74 -10.76 -21.86
C LYS A 150 14.48 -10.67 -23.37
N LYS A 151 13.25 -10.35 -23.79
CA LYS A 151 12.93 -10.16 -25.22
C LYS A 151 13.58 -8.90 -25.79
N GLU A 152 13.59 -7.80 -25.03
CA GLU A 152 14.22 -6.54 -25.46
C GLU A 152 15.74 -6.70 -25.60
N TRP A 153 16.40 -7.37 -24.65
CA TRP A 153 17.83 -7.69 -24.77
C TRP A 153 18.14 -8.55 -25.99
N LYS A 154 17.33 -9.58 -26.23
CA LYS A 154 17.48 -10.41 -27.44
C LYS A 154 17.33 -9.56 -28.70
N ASN A 155 16.30 -8.73 -28.79
CA ASN A 155 16.06 -7.85 -29.94
C ASN A 155 17.22 -6.85 -30.15
N LEU A 156 17.75 -6.27 -29.07
CA LEU A 156 18.91 -5.39 -29.13
C LEU A 156 20.16 -6.13 -29.65
N ASN A 157 20.36 -7.37 -29.22
CA ASN A 157 21.45 -8.20 -29.72
C ASN A 157 21.26 -8.57 -31.20
N ASP A 158 20.04 -8.93 -31.62
CA ASP A 158 19.72 -9.22 -33.02
C ASP A 158 19.94 -7.99 -33.93
N GLN A 159 19.64 -6.78 -33.43
CA GLN A 159 19.93 -5.51 -34.12
C GLN A 159 21.44 -5.28 -34.27
N LYS A 160 22.23 -5.51 -33.22
CA LYS A 160 23.70 -5.43 -33.28
C LYS A 160 24.26 -6.39 -34.34
N GLU A 161 23.83 -7.66 -34.31
CA GLU A 161 24.28 -8.67 -35.28
C GLU A 161 23.92 -8.31 -36.72
N THR A 162 22.73 -7.77 -36.93
CA THR A 162 22.28 -7.28 -38.25
C THR A 162 23.16 -6.14 -38.74
N PHE A 163 23.46 -5.18 -37.87
CA PHE A 163 24.36 -4.08 -38.18
C PHE A 163 25.77 -4.56 -38.55
N LEU A 164 26.36 -5.48 -37.77
CA LEU A 164 27.69 -6.04 -38.06
C LEU A 164 27.73 -6.78 -39.41
N LYS A 165 26.69 -7.55 -39.74
CA LYS A 165 26.58 -8.22 -41.05
C LYS A 165 26.53 -7.22 -42.20
N LEU A 166 25.72 -6.17 -42.08
CA LEU A 166 25.65 -5.10 -43.08
C LEU A 166 27.00 -4.38 -43.22
N TRP A 167 27.66 -4.12 -42.10
CA TRP A 167 28.99 -3.50 -42.05
C TRP A 167 30.04 -4.31 -42.81
N HIS A 168 30.17 -5.60 -42.51
CA HIS A 168 31.10 -6.48 -43.21
C HIS A 168 30.76 -6.62 -44.70
N GLY A 169 29.49 -6.74 -45.06
CA GLY A 169 29.06 -6.78 -46.46
C GLY A 169 29.45 -5.52 -47.26
N LEU A 170 29.41 -4.34 -46.63
CA LEU A 170 29.88 -3.09 -47.23
C LEU A 170 31.41 -3.06 -47.40
N GLN A 171 32.17 -3.53 -46.41
CA GLN A 171 33.63 -3.66 -46.51
C GLN A 171 34.03 -4.57 -47.68
N ASP A 172 33.41 -5.75 -47.78
CA ASP A 172 33.65 -6.72 -48.86
C ASP A 172 33.33 -6.13 -50.24
N ALA A 173 32.16 -5.50 -50.38
CA ALA A 173 31.73 -4.89 -51.64
C ALA A 173 32.64 -3.73 -52.09
N SER A 174 33.27 -3.03 -51.14
CA SER A 174 34.19 -1.93 -51.44
C SER A 174 35.56 -2.38 -51.97
N GLN A 175 35.83 -3.70 -52.04
CA GLN A 175 37.16 -4.26 -52.34
C GLN A 175 38.26 -3.61 -51.49
N THR A 176 38.02 -3.36 -50.19
CA THR A 176 38.94 -2.68 -49.26
C THR A 176 39.36 -1.25 -49.66
N ARG A 177 38.69 -0.61 -50.63
CA ARG A 177 39.01 0.78 -51.03
C ARG A 177 38.56 1.81 -50.00
N ILE A 178 37.65 1.43 -49.09
CA ILE A 178 37.27 2.22 -47.93
C ILE A 178 37.75 1.46 -46.69
N ASN A 179 38.80 1.95 -46.05
CA ASN A 179 39.34 1.34 -44.84
C ASN A 179 38.55 1.84 -43.62
N LEU A 180 37.36 1.29 -43.42
CA LEU A 180 36.52 1.63 -42.28
C LEU A 180 36.87 0.71 -41.10
N GLU A 181 37.26 1.28 -39.96
CA GLU A 181 37.57 0.51 -38.73
C GLU A 181 36.34 -0.27 -38.23
N ASP A 182 36.55 -1.45 -37.65
CA ASP A 182 35.47 -2.27 -37.12
C ASP A 182 34.71 -1.54 -36.01
N PRO A 183 33.39 -1.30 -36.15
CA PRO A 183 32.62 -0.53 -35.19
C PRO A 183 32.54 -1.27 -33.87
N LYS A 184 33.19 -0.70 -32.85
CA LYS A 184 33.18 -1.21 -31.49
C LYS A 184 31.81 -1.01 -30.83
N ILE A 185 30.88 -1.92 -31.08
CA ILE A 185 29.56 -1.95 -30.42
C ILE A 185 29.60 -2.96 -29.27
N PHE A 186 29.68 -2.45 -28.05
CA PHE A 186 29.58 -3.23 -26.83
C PHE A 186 28.19 -3.08 -26.20
N ILE A 187 27.57 -4.21 -25.87
CA ILE A 187 26.33 -4.28 -25.10
C ILE A 187 26.70 -4.89 -23.76
N THR A 188 26.56 -4.13 -22.67
CA THR A 188 26.70 -4.64 -21.31
C THR A 188 25.33 -5.10 -20.84
N ASP A 189 25.08 -6.42 -20.90
CA ASP A 189 23.88 -7.01 -20.31
C ASP A 189 23.88 -6.75 -18.79
N GLN A 190 22.82 -6.14 -18.28
CA GLN A 190 22.66 -5.88 -16.84
C GLN A 190 21.77 -6.93 -16.15
N THR A 191 21.40 -8.03 -16.82
CA THR A 191 20.48 -9.04 -16.26
C THR A 191 21.15 -10.14 -15.44
N THR A 192 22.45 -10.04 -15.16
CA THR A 192 23.16 -10.92 -14.23
C THR A 192 23.46 -10.21 -12.91
N GLU A 193 22.42 -10.01 -12.10
CA GLU A 193 22.47 -10.05 -10.63
C GLU A 193 21.27 -10.87 -10.13
#